data_AF-A0A8S2UYZ4-F1
#
_entry.id   AF-A0A8S2UYZ4-F1
#
_cell.length_a   1.000
_cell.length_b   1.000
_cell.length_c   1.000
_cell.angle_alpha   90.00
_cell.angle_beta   90.00
_cell.angle_gamma   90.00
#
_symmetry.space_group_name_H-M   'P 1'
#
loop_
_entity.id
_entity.type
_entity.pdbx_description
1 polymer ?
#
loop_
_entity_poly.entity_id
_entity_poly.type
_entity_poly.pdbx_seq_one_letter_code
_entity_poly.pdbx_strand_id
1 'polypeptide(L)'
;MVEKALDLFEQIDIELDDVTYTIVFNACAKLCNDRAMKIGKGLLAKMPENYRNHNFTSTSAIDMLMKFGDVESAERVFRSI
;
A
#
# COMPACT_ATOMS: atom_id res chain seq x y z
N MET A 1 16.19 4.74 -5.19
CA MET A 1 15.32 5.62 -4.36
C MET A 1 14.11 4.87 -3.84
N VAL A 2 13.40 4.10 -4.67
CA VAL A 2 12.17 3.38 -4.28
C VAL A 2 12.43 2.24 -3.27
N GLU A 3 13.50 1.48 -3.42
CA GLU A 3 13.87 0.41 -2.46
C GLU A 3 14.13 0.96 -1.05
N LYS A 4 14.83 2.10 -0.95
CA LYS A 4 15.09 2.78 0.32
C LYS A 4 13.81 3.15 1.07
N ALA A 5 12.70 3.36 0.37
CA ALA A 5 11.42 3.66 1.02
C ALA A 5 10.93 2.46 1.84
N LEU A 6 11.09 1.23 1.33
CA LEU A 6 10.73 0.01 2.06
C LEU A 6 11.72 -0.26 3.21
N ASP A 7 13.02 -0.02 2.98
CA ASP A 7 14.03 -0.19 4.02
C ASP A 7 13.83 0.77 5.21
N LEU A 8 13.41 2.01 4.93
CA LEU A 8 13.06 2.99 5.97
C LEU A 8 11.73 2.63 6.65
N PHE A 9 10.74 2.19 5.87
CA PHE A 9 9.44 1.77 6.39
C PHE A 9 9.58 0.65 7.44
N GLU A 10 10.43 -0.34 7.19
CA GLU A 10 10.67 -1.45 8.13
C GLU A 10 11.34 -1.00 9.46
N GLN A 11 11.90 0.21 9.51
CA GLN A 11 12.49 0.80 10.72
C GLN A 11 11.51 1.70 11.49
N ILE A 12 10.29 1.92 10.99
CA ILE A 12 9.28 2.73 11.66
C ILE A 12 8.65 1.92 12.80
N ASP A 13 8.80 2.43 14.02
CA ASP A 13 8.21 1.85 15.25
C ASP A 13 7.14 2.76 15.87
N ILE A 14 6.55 3.64 15.06
CA ILE A 14 5.47 4.53 15.45
C ILE A 14 4.22 4.28 14.61
N GLU A 15 3.09 4.83 15.04
CA GLU A 15 1.85 4.77 14.29
C GLU A 15 1.99 5.48 12.93
N LEU A 16 1.51 4.82 11.88
CA LEU A 16 1.63 5.29 10.51
C LEU A 16 0.47 6.22 10.17
N ASP A 17 0.78 7.32 9.49
CA ASP A 17 -0.23 8.20 8.89
C ASP A 17 -0.59 7.79 7.46
N ASP A 18 -1.67 8.36 6.94
CA ASP A 18 -2.19 8.10 5.59
C ASP A 18 -1.18 8.40 4.47
N VAL A 19 -0.30 9.38 4.70
CA VAL A 19 0.81 9.72 3.81
C VAL A 19 1.81 8.56 3.73
N THR A 20 2.19 7.99 4.87
CA THR A 20 3.12 6.85 4.93
C THR A 20 2.55 5.64 4.19
N TYR A 21 1.27 5.31 4.41
CA TYR A 21 0.59 4.26 3.63
C TYR A 21 0.70 4.51 2.13
N THR A 22 0.39 5.73 1.70
CA THR A 22 0.43 6.13 0.28
C THR A 22 1.83 5.99 -0.33
N ILE A 23 2.87 6.43 0.39
CA ILE A 23 4.27 6.32 -0.06
C ILE A 23 4.68 4.85 -0.22
N VAL A 24 4.35 4.01 0.76
CA VAL A 24 4.73 2.60 0.74
C VAL A 24 3.98 1.85 -0.35
N PHE A 25 2.68 2.07 -0.54
CA PHE A 25 1.93 1.45 -1.65
C PHE A 25 2.50 1.86 -3.02
N ASN A 26 2.79 3.15 -3.22
CA ASN A 26 3.43 3.62 -4.46
C ASN A 26 4.82 3.00 -4.67
N ALA A 27 5.59 2.79 -3.60
CA ALA A 27 6.88 2.13 -3.68
C ALA A 27 6.72 0.65 -4.06
N CYS A 28 5.78 -0.05 -3.43
CA CYS A 28 5.47 -1.44 -3.73
C CYS A 28 5.02 -1.62 -5.18
N ALA A 29 4.13 -0.74 -5.65
CA ALA A 29 3.65 -0.70 -7.03
C ALA A 29 4.79 -0.54 -8.04
N LYS A 30 5.76 0.33 -7.74
CA LYS A 30 6.93 0.56 -8.62
C LYS A 30 7.95 -0.58 -8.60
N LEU A 31 8.13 -1.24 -7.46
CA LEU A 31 9.10 -2.33 -7.32
C LEU A 31 8.59 -3.65 -7.89
N CYS A 32 7.28 -3.91 -7.77
CA CYS A 32 6.60 -5.05 -8.36
C CYS A 32 7.33 -6.40 -8.19
N ASN A 33 7.86 -6.65 -6.98
CA ASN A 33 8.57 -7.88 -6.61
C ASN A 33 7.96 -8.54 -5.37
N ASP A 34 8.39 -9.74 -5.02
CA ASP A 34 7.81 -10.53 -3.93
C ASP A 34 7.91 -9.86 -2.56
N ARG A 35 9.01 -9.12 -2.29
CA ARG A 35 9.18 -8.37 -1.03
C ARG A 35 8.14 -7.27 -0.94
N ALA A 36 8.01 -6.48 -2.01
CA ALA A 36 7.03 -5.42 -2.13
C ALA A 36 5.59 -5.93 -2.01
N MET A 37 5.28 -7.09 -2.61
CA MET A 37 3.95 -7.70 -2.49
C MET A 37 3.63 -8.07 -1.03
N LYS A 38 4.57 -8.72 -0.33
CA LYS A 38 4.40 -9.11 1.08
C LYS A 38 4.18 -7.89 1.98
N ILE A 39 5.01 -6.86 1.83
CA ILE A 39 4.90 -5.61 2.60
C ILE A 39 3.57 -4.92 2.29
N GLY A 40 3.26 -4.72 1.01
CA GLY A 40 2.05 -4.03 0.56
C GLY A 40 0.77 -4.68 1.05
N LYS A 41 0.64 -6.02 0.93
CA LYS A 41 -0.54 -6.73 1.43
C LYS A 41 -0.63 -6.71 2.95
N GLY A 42 0.49 -6.87 3.65
CA GLY A 42 0.53 -6.78 5.11
C GLY A 42 0.15 -5.38 5.62
N LEU A 43 0.58 -4.35 4.91
CA LEU A 43 0.23 -2.97 5.22
C LEU A 43 -1.25 -2.69 4.95
N LEU A 44 -1.79 -3.13 3.81
CA LEU A 44 -3.21 -2.98 3.48
C LEU A 44 -4.13 -3.65 4.51
N ALA A 45 -3.75 -4.83 5.01
CA ALA A 45 -4.51 -5.54 6.04
C ALA A 45 -4.53 -4.79 7.40
N LYS A 46 -3.50 -3.98 7.68
CA LYS A 46 -3.39 -3.17 8.89
C LYS A 46 -3.98 -1.77 8.73
N MET A 47 -4.37 -1.39 7.51
CA MET A 47 -4.83 -0.04 7.21
C MET A 47 -6.14 0.29 7.94
N PRO A 48 -6.18 1.35 8.76
CA PRO A 48 -7.39 1.81 9.42
C PRO A 48 -8.52 2.14 8.44
N GLU A 49 -9.78 1.87 8.83
CA GLU A 49 -10.96 2.16 8.00
C GLU A 49 -11.06 3.64 7.62
N ASN A 50 -10.68 4.56 8.51
CA ASN A 50 -10.71 5.99 8.21
C ASN A 50 -9.76 6.37 7.07
N TYR A 51 -8.67 5.64 6.85
CA TYR A 51 -7.76 5.87 5.72
C TYR A 51 -8.25 5.26 4.41
N ARG A 52 -9.25 4.35 4.44
CA ARG A 52 -9.90 3.86 3.21
C ARG A 52 -10.74 4.93 2.53
N ASN A 53 -11.26 5.89 3.29
CA ASN A 53 -12.01 7.02 2.75
C ASN A 53 -11.09 8.12 2.19
N HIS A 54 -9.78 8.03 2.40
CA HIS A 54 -8.82 8.97 1.82
C HIS A 54 -8.52 8.56 0.38
N ASN A 55 -8.99 9.36 -0.58
CA ASN A 55 -8.90 9.06 -2.01
C ASN A 55 -7.48 8.67 -2.47
N PHE A 56 -6.44 9.32 -1.94
CA PHE A 56 -5.06 9.07 -2.34
C PHE A 56 -4.54 7.72 -1.85
N THR A 57 -4.81 7.37 -0.59
CA THR A 57 -4.33 6.13 0.03
C THR A 57 -4.98 4.92 -0.65
N SER A 58 -6.30 4.92 -0.78
CA SER A 58 -7.02 3.83 -1.46
C SER A 58 -6.66 3.69 -2.92
N THR A 59 -6.50 4.81 -3.65
CA THR A 59 -6.05 4.76 -5.06
C THR A 59 -4.65 4.17 -5.18
N SER A 60 -3.73 4.52 -4.28
CA SER A 60 -2.37 3.95 -4.31
C SER A 60 -2.35 2.45 -3.97
N ALA A 61 -3.22 2.00 -3.05
CA ALA A 61 -3.39 0.58 -2.77
C ALA A 61 -3.96 -0.19 -3.98
N ILE A 62 -4.92 0.41 -4.70
CA ILE A 62 -5.49 -0.15 -5.94
C ILE A 62 -4.41 -0.26 -7.03
N ASP A 63 -3.65 0.81 -7.30
CA ASP A 63 -2.54 0.78 -8.29
C ASP A 63 -1.52 -0.32 -7.95
N MET A 64 -1.16 -0.43 -6.68
CA MET A 64 -0.28 -1.48 -6.19
C MET A 64 -0.84 -2.89 -6.49
N LEU A 65 -2.08 -3.16 -6.10
CA LEU A 65 -2.72 -4.47 -6.31
C LEU A 65 -2.83 -4.82 -7.81
N MET A 66 -3.19 -3.84 -8.64
CA MET A 66 -3.29 -4.01 -10.09
C MET A 66 -1.94 -4.37 -10.71
N LYS A 67 -0.83 -3.75 -10.28
CA LYS A 67 0.51 -4.09 -10.78
C LYS A 67 0.98 -5.47 -10.33
N PHE A 68 0.52 -5.95 -9.17
CA PHE A 68 0.73 -7.34 -8.75
C PHE A 68 -0.23 -8.34 -9.43
N GLY A 69 -1.17 -7.87 -10.26
CA GLY A 69 -2.17 -8.72 -10.92
C GLY A 69 -3.30 -9.20 -9.99
N ASP A 70 -3.40 -8.66 -8.78
CA ASP A 70 -4.45 -9.02 -7.80
C ASP A 70 -5.70 -8.14 -8.01
N VAL A 71 -6.33 -8.33 -9.17
CA VAL A 71 -7.47 -7.54 -9.64
C VAL A 71 -8.67 -7.69 -8.70
N GLU A 72 -8.89 -8.90 -8.16
CA GLU A 72 -10.00 -9.18 -7.27
C GLU A 72 -9.90 -8.38 -5.95
N SER A 73 -8.69 -8.30 -5.37
CA SER A 73 -8.47 -7.47 -4.19
C SER A 73 -8.58 -5.99 -4.51
N ALA A 74 -8.08 -5.56 -5.68
CA ALA A 74 -8.20 -4.17 -6.12
C ALA A 74 -9.67 -3.74 -6.23
N GLU A 75 -10.52 -4.60 -6.81
CA GLU A 75 -11.96 -4.37 -6.91
C GLU A 75 -12.63 -4.29 -5.54
N ARG A 76 -12.28 -5.17 -4.59
CA ARG A 76 -12.80 -5.11 -3.22
C ARG A 76 -12.48 -3.78 -2.54
N VAL A 77 -11.24 -3.30 -2.67
CA VAL A 77 -10.85 -2.00 -2.12
C VAL A 77 -11.65 -0.88 -2.79
N PHE A 78 -11.76 -0.90 -4.12
CA PHE A 78 -12.51 0.12 -4.87
C PHE A 78 -13.99 0.21 -4.45
N ARG A 79 -14.64 -0.94 -4.18
CA ARG A 79 -16.04 -1.00 -3.73
C ARG A 79 -16.25 -0.56 -2.27
N SER A 80 -15.17 -0.45 -1.50
CA SER A 80 -15.20 0.00 -0.11
C SER A 80 -14.93 1.50 0.07
N ILE A 81 -14.62 2.20 -1.03
CA ILE A 81 -14.57 3.67 -1.11
C ILE A 81 -16.00 4.20 -1.24
#